data_AF-A0A2T4Z8W7-F1
#
_entry.id   AF-A0A2T4Z8W7-F1
#
_cell.length_a   1.000
_cell.length_b   1.000
_cell.length_c   1.000
_cell.angle_alpha   90.00
_cell.angle_beta   90.00
_cell.angle_gamma   90.00
#
_symmetry.space_group_name_H-M   'P 1'
#
loop_
_entity.id
_entity.type
_entity.pdbx_description
1 polymer ?
#
loop_
_entity_poly.entity_id
_entity_poly.type
_entity_poly.pdbx_seq_one_letter_code
_entity_poly.pdbx_strand_id
1 'polypeptide(L)' 'MWAVHQRMAELWTIQQRQGLSPEQITEMAHCLKVNVQRAWRIAFLMECSYLAHTTNDVEWQFEICAELEKLGETTPR' A
#
# COMPACT_ATOMS: atom_id res chain seq x y z
N MET A 1 6.09 4.05 7.68
CA MET A 1 5.53 5.14 6.83
C MET A 1 6.30 5.15 5.52
N TRP A 2 5.62 5.02 4.37
CA TRP A 2 6.28 4.96 3.06
C TRP A 2 6.57 6.36 2.51
N ALA A 3 7.63 6.53 1.73
CA ALA A 3 8.01 7.83 1.16
C ALA A 3 6.87 8.48 0.37
N VAL A 4 6.08 7.67 -0.34
CA VAL A 4 4.90 8.13 -1.09
C VAL A 4 3.81 8.68 -0.17
N HIS A 5 3.60 8.06 1.00
CA HIS A 5 2.61 8.54 1.98
C HIS A 5 3.04 9.86 2.62
N GLN A 6 4.34 9.99 2.93
CA GLN A 6 4.89 11.25 3.41
C GLN A 6 4.67 12.35 2.36
N ARG A 7 4.98 12.07 1.09
CA ARG A 7 4.80 13.08 0.03
C ARG A 7 3.35 13.46 -0.20
N MET A 8 2.43 12.49 -0.15
CA MET A 8 0.98 12.78 -0.17
C MET A 8 0.55 13.70 0.98
N ALA A 9 1.06 13.48 2.19
CA ALA A 9 0.74 14.32 3.34
C ALA A 9 1.29 15.76 3.20
N GLU A 10 2.49 15.91 2.65
CA GLU A 10 3.07 17.22 2.32
C GLU A 10 2.22 17.96 1.30
N LEU A 11 1.89 17.32 0.17
CA LEU A 11 1.07 17.91 -0.88
C LEU A 11 -0.33 18.26 -0.36
N TRP A 12 -0.95 17.38 0.42
CA TRP A 12 -2.22 17.67 1.09
C TRP A 12 -2.11 18.94 1.95
N THR A 13 -1.07 19.06 2.76
CA THR A 13 -0.87 20.24 3.62
C THR A 13 -0.70 21.53 2.81
N ILE A 14 -0.03 21.47 1.66
CA ILE A 14 0.11 22.61 0.74
C ILE A 14 -1.25 22.97 0.13
N GLN A 15 -2.00 21.97 -0.34
CA GLN A 15 -3.33 22.14 -0.94
C GLN A 15 -4.27 22.90 0.01
N GLN A 16 -4.26 22.55 1.31
CA GLN A 16 -5.10 23.18 2.32
C GLN A 16 -4.74 24.65 2.61
N ARG A 17 -3.53 25.09 2.25
CA ARG A 17 -3.05 26.47 2.52
C ARG A 17 -3.22 27.40 1.33
N GLN A 18 -2.87 26.93 0.13
CA GLN A 18 -2.74 27.81 -1.04
C GLN A 18 -3.13 27.15 -2.37
N GLY A 19 -3.72 25.94 -2.34
CA GLY A 19 -3.91 25.14 -3.54
C GLY A 19 -2.61 24.53 -4.07
N LEU A 20 -2.73 23.65 -5.07
CA LEU A 20 -1.58 22.99 -5.70
C LEU A 20 -1.26 23.63 -7.06
N SER A 21 0.02 23.73 -7.39
CA SER A 21 0.46 24.03 -8.76
C SER A 21 0.15 22.85 -9.71
N PRO A 22 0.11 23.05 -11.04
CA PRO A 22 -0.09 21.97 -12.00
C PRO A 22 0.90 20.81 -11.84
N GLU A 23 2.16 21.12 -11.53
CA GLU A 23 3.21 20.13 -11.28
C GLU A 23 2.90 19.32 -10.01
N GLN A 24 2.45 19.99 -8.95
CA GLN A 24 2.08 19.35 -7.68
C GLN A 24 0.80 18.50 -7.81
N ILE A 25 -0.16 18.89 -8.66
CA ILE A 25 -1.33 18.07 -8.99
C ILE A 25 -0.87 16.79 -9.69
N THR A 26 0.05 16.91 -10.64
CA THR A 26 0.63 15.76 -11.35
C THR A 26 1.37 14.85 -10.38
N GLU A 27 2.14 15.42 -9.45
CA GLU A 27 2.86 14.69 -8.42
C GLU A 27 1.91 13.96 -7.46
N MET A 28 0.81 14.61 -7.04
CA MET A 28 -0.24 13.98 -6.24
C MET A 28 -0.85 12.77 -6.97
N ALA A 29 -1.13 12.90 -8.26
CA ALA A 29 -1.66 11.81 -9.07
C ALA A 29 -0.68 10.62 -9.17
N HIS A 30 0.62 10.89 -9.33
CA HIS A 30 1.65 9.85 -9.31
C HIS A 30 1.73 9.16 -7.94
N CYS A 31 1.72 9.94 -6.85
CA CYS A 31 1.74 9.38 -5.50
C CYS A 31 0.52 8.49 -5.23
N LEU A 32 -0.67 8.95 -5.63
CA LEU A 32 -1.91 8.19 -5.53
C LEU A 32 -1.86 6.88 -6.33
N LYS A 33 -1.33 6.92 -7.57
CA LYS A 33 -1.20 5.71 -8.40
C LYS A 33 -0.36 4.64 -7.71
N VAL A 34 0.79 5.01 -7.15
CA VAL A 34 1.67 4.06 -6.44
C VAL A 34 1.00 3.56 -5.15
N ASN A 35 0.32 4.45 -4.41
CA ASN A 35 -0.44 4.08 -3.22
C ASN A 35 -1.54 3.05 -3.54
N VAL A 36 -2.32 3.28 -4.60
CA VAL A 36 -3.40 2.38 -5.04
C VAL A 36 -2.84 1.02 -5.44
N GLN A 37 -1.75 0.98 -6.21
CA GLN A 37 -1.11 -0.28 -6.61
C GLN A 37 -0.68 -1.10 -5.39
N ARG A 38 -0.04 -0.45 -4.40
CA ARG A 38 0.37 -1.11 -3.16
C ARG A 38 -0.83 -1.61 -2.35
N ALA A 39 -1.84 -0.75 -2.15
CA ALA A 39 -3.02 -1.08 -1.36
C ALA A 39 -3.76 -2.29 -1.94
N TRP A 40 -3.93 -2.33 -3.27
CA TRP A 40 -4.53 -3.48 -3.95
C TRP A 40 -3.71 -4.75 -3.80
N ARG A 41 -2.38 -4.67 -3.94
CA ARG A 41 -1.51 -5.83 -3.79
C ARG A 41 -1.61 -6.43 -2.38
N ILE A 42 -1.65 -5.59 -1.35
CA ILE A 42 -1.80 -6.04 0.04
C ILE A 42 -3.17 -6.65 0.27
N ALA A 43 -4.25 -5.99 -0.16
CA ALA A 43 -5.60 -6.52 0.00
C ALA A 43 -5.74 -7.91 -0.66
N PHE A 44 -5.19 -8.06 -1.87
CA PHE A 44 -5.15 -9.34 -2.56
C PHE A 44 -4.37 -10.41 -1.78
N LEU A 45 -3.17 -10.09 -1.30
CA LEU A 45 -2.35 -11.03 -0.52
C LEU A 45 -3.02 -11.43 0.80
N MET A 46 -3.69 -10.50 1.47
CA MET A 46 -4.44 -10.80 2.70
C MET A 46 -5.60 -11.76 2.44
N GLU A 47 -6.33 -11.58 1.34
CA GLU A 47 -7.39 -12.50 0.94
C GLU A 47 -6.81 -13.88 0.60
N CYS A 48 -5.70 -13.95 -0.13
CA CYS A 48 -4.99 -15.20 -0.38
C CYS A 48 -4.53 -15.87 0.93
N SER A 49 -4.04 -15.10 1.90
CA SER A 49 -3.61 -15.62 3.20
C SER A 49 -4.76 -16.27 3.94
N TYR A 50 -5.93 -15.63 3.90
CA TYR A 50 -7.16 -16.19 4.46
C TYR A 50 -7.55 -17.50 3.76
N LEU A 51 -7.53 -17.53 2.42
CA LEU A 51 -7.82 -18.75 1.66
C LEU A 51 -6.87 -19.89 2.01
N ALA A 52 -5.55 -19.63 1.99
CA ALA A 52 -4.51 -20.60 2.35
C ALA A 52 -4.74 -21.19 3.75
N HIS A 53 -5.08 -20.33 4.72
CA HIS A 53 -5.42 -20.75 6.07
C HIS A 53 -6.66 -21.65 6.09
N THR A 54 -7.76 -21.26 5.42
CA THR A 54 -9.00 -22.05 5.40
C THR A 54 -8.86 -23.40 4.69
N THR A 55 -7.89 -23.53 3.77
CA THR A 55 -7.58 -24.79 3.08
C THR A 55 -6.47 -25.60 3.75
N ASN A 56 -5.93 -25.15 4.89
CA ASN A 56 -4.75 -25.73 5.55
C ASN A 56 -3.51 -25.83 4.63
N ASP A 57 -3.38 -24.92 3.66
CA ASP A 57 -2.20 -24.85 2.78
C ASP A 57 -1.11 -24.01 3.44
N VAL A 58 -0.31 -24.67 4.27
CA VAL A 58 0.73 -24.03 5.08
C VAL A 58 1.88 -23.50 4.23
N GLU A 59 2.24 -24.19 3.15
CA GLU A 59 3.32 -23.73 2.26
C GLU A 59 2.93 -22.44 1.57
N TRP A 60 1.73 -22.38 0.99
CA TRP A 60 1.22 -21.17 0.36
C TRP A 60 1.08 -20.01 1.36
N GLN A 61 0.64 -20.31 2.59
CA GLN A 61 0.56 -19.31 3.65
C GLN A 61 1.93 -18.68 3.97
N PHE A 62 3.00 -19.49 4.03
CA PHE A 62 4.37 -18.98 4.24
C PHE A 62 4.85 -18.10 3.07
N GLU A 63 4.57 -18.48 1.83
CA GLU A 63 4.91 -17.67 0.65
C GLU A 63 4.23 -16.30 0.69
N ILE A 64 2.94 -16.27 1.04
CA ILE A 64 2.17 -15.02 1.15
C ILE A 64 2.71 -14.13 2.26
N CYS A 65 3.03 -14.70 3.42
CA CYS A 65 3.64 -13.94 4.52
C CYS A 65 4.97 -13.30 4.11
N ALA A 66 5.83 -14.03 3.39
CA ALA A 66 7.09 -13.48 2.88
C ALA A 66 6.87 -12.33 1.88
N GLU A 67 5.83 -12.39 1.05
CA GLU A 67 5.47 -11.30 0.13
C GLU A 67 4.91 -10.07 0.87
N LEU A 68 4.10 -10.27 1.90
CA LEU A 68 3.60 -9.18 2.76
C LEU A 68 4.74 -8.49 3.52
N GLU A 69 5.71 -9.25 4.03
CA GLU A 69 6.90 -8.72 4.70
C GLU A 69 7.75 -7.84 3.78
N LYS A 70 7.93 -8.23 2.51
CA LYS A 70 8.60 -7.39 1.49
C LYS A 70 7.87 -6.06 1.27
N LEU A 71 6.55 -6.06 1.46
CA LEU A 71 5.71 -4.85 1.41
C LEU A 71 5.64 -4.13 2.76
N GLY A 72 6.37 -4.57 3.78
CA GLY A 72 6.38 -3.95 5.11
C GLY A 72 5.06 -4.09 5.87
N GLU A 73 4.24 -5.08 5.49
CA GLU A 73 3.05 -5.49 6.24
C GLU A 73 3.38 -6.74 7.05
N THR A 74 2.99 -6.75 8.32
CA THR A 74 3.06 -7.96 9.15
C THR A 74 1.64 -8.49 9.30
N THR A 75 1.39 -9.74 8.91
CA THR A 75 0.13 -10.40 9.25
C THR A 75 -0.04 -10.42 10.77
N PRO A 76 -1.21 -10.07 11.33
CA PRO A 76 -1.45 -10.30 12.75
C PRO A 76 -1.24 -11.78 13.05
N ARG A 77 -0.37 -12.07 14.02
CA ARG A 77 -0.10 -13.42 14.51
C ARG A 77 -1.34 -14.02 15.17
#